data_AF-A0AAJ0A522-F1
#
_entry.id   AF-A0AAJ0A522-F1
#
_cell.length_a   1.000
_cell.length_b   1.000
_cell.length_c   1.000
_cell.angle_alpha   90.00
_cell.angle_beta   90.00
_cell.angle_gamma   90.00
#
_symmetry.space_group_name_H-M   'P 1'
#
loop_
_entity.id
_entity.type
_entity.pdbx_description
1 polymer ?
#
loop_
_entity_poly.entity_id
_entity_poly.type
_entity_poly.pdbx_seq_one_letter_code
_entity_poly.pdbx_strand_id
1 'polypeptide(L)'
;KLGHTAYLDGLRGVAAFVVYIFHYSYLWFPDLRWGYGVEDHHMFWQMPIIRALHSGRASVTVFFVISGFVLTLKTLTMIHNRKVDQALSVLAGSAFRRPLRLYLPIFASTFIIALLVYWGNYMRDPSGAPIPPRGQTLTEQLRHWFWSSINLSNPFRPIINRENMGGSEYDGHLWTIPVEFKGSLLVFFLLLIFARTKRWIHLVGVMGTAFWLVRIGDWDQSLFCIGLLLAEISIILPNSSLSSEAAEHETLGYGNAITTEFGLKIIYIFRHAGTLALFFLGLHLFSYPEYYGSSTPGFITISQWVPAYYQATSDRTQLFWNSIGAVIFVFALMFEPLLQRPFTTSFAQYLGRISYSLYLWHGAINHIIGVRWLSPAYSALQLAQTQAQTLTEGGNEAAAIDLMQTAWSAYRLAFLYGTLVNTVALLWASDVFNALVDVNAVKLTRWFGEK
;
A
#
# COMPACT_ATOMS: atom_id res chain seq x y z
N LYS A 1 -2.41 -23.03 -13.24
CA LYS A 1 -1.06 -22.85 -12.64
C LYS A 1 -0.80 -21.35 -12.50
N LEU A 2 -0.40 -20.90 -11.31
CA LEU A 2 -0.05 -19.49 -11.08
C LEU A 2 1.28 -19.17 -11.75
N GLY A 3 1.43 -17.98 -12.33
CA GLY A 3 2.69 -17.53 -12.92
C GLY A 3 3.73 -17.19 -11.86
N HIS A 4 5.00 -17.07 -12.26
CA HIS A 4 6.13 -16.78 -11.35
C HIS A 4 5.96 -15.46 -10.56
N THR A 5 5.21 -14.49 -11.10
CA THR A 5 4.94 -13.20 -10.45
C THR A 5 3.58 -13.14 -9.76
N ALA A 6 2.85 -14.26 -9.64
CA ALA A 6 1.50 -14.27 -9.07
C ALA A 6 1.45 -13.81 -7.61
N TYR A 7 2.53 -14.04 -6.85
CA TYR A 7 2.63 -13.54 -5.47
C TYR A 7 2.57 -12.00 -5.41
N LEU A 8 2.99 -11.28 -6.45
CA LEU A 8 2.91 -9.81 -6.50
C LEU A 8 1.47 -9.32 -6.65
N ASP A 9 0.64 -10.03 -7.43
CA ASP A 9 -0.79 -9.72 -7.53
C ASP A 9 -1.48 -9.96 -6.18
N GLY A 10 -1.17 -11.08 -5.51
CA GLY A 10 -1.69 -11.35 -4.18
C GLY A 10 -1.21 -10.38 -3.11
N LEU A 11 0.07 -9.99 -3.16
CA LEU A 11 0.64 -8.97 -2.29
C LEU A 11 -0.04 -7.62 -2.47
N ARG A 12 -0.31 -7.21 -3.71
CA ARG A 12 -1.09 -6.00 -4.01
C ARG A 12 -2.50 -6.09 -3.40
N GLY A 13 -3.15 -7.25 -3.51
CA GLY A 13 -4.46 -7.50 -2.91
C GLY A 13 -4.46 -7.38 -1.38
N VAL A 14 -3.52 -8.05 -0.73
CA VAL A 14 -3.36 -8.01 0.73
C VAL A 14 -3.03 -6.58 1.18
N ALA A 15 -2.11 -5.88 0.53
CA ALA A 15 -1.79 -4.49 0.83
C ALA A 15 -3.01 -3.56 0.70
N ALA A 16 -3.85 -3.74 -0.32
CA ALA A 16 -5.08 -2.95 -0.47
C ALA A 16 -6.06 -3.22 0.67
N PHE A 17 -6.17 -4.48 1.10
CA PHE A 17 -6.98 -4.86 2.25
C PHE A 17 -6.44 -4.29 3.57
N VAL A 18 -5.11 -4.24 3.76
CA VAL A 18 -4.47 -3.58 4.91
C VAL A 18 -4.76 -2.07 4.94
N VAL A 19 -4.76 -1.40 3.78
CA VAL A 19 -5.18 0.02 3.67
C VAL A 19 -6.64 0.19 4.11
N TYR A 20 -7.53 -0.71 3.70
CA TYR A 20 -8.91 -0.72 4.19
C TYR A 20 -8.97 -0.88 5.72
N ILE A 21 -8.28 -1.90 6.26
CA ILE A 21 -8.25 -2.13 7.71
C ILE A 21 -7.78 -0.88 8.43
N PHE A 22 -6.71 -0.25 7.96
CA PHE A 22 -6.18 1.00 8.51
C PHE A 22 -7.26 2.09 8.58
N HIS A 23 -7.88 2.44 7.44
CA HIS A 23 -8.87 3.51 7.39
C HIS A 23 -10.15 3.19 8.17
N TYR A 24 -10.49 1.92 8.33
CA TYR A 24 -11.62 1.49 9.13
C TYR A 24 -11.28 1.50 10.63
N SER A 25 -10.26 0.78 11.07
CA SER A 25 -9.96 0.59 12.50
C SER A 25 -9.45 1.86 13.17
N TYR A 26 -8.63 2.67 12.50
CA TYR A 26 -8.08 3.90 13.07
C TYR A 26 -9.12 4.99 13.27
N LEU A 27 -10.27 4.88 12.60
CA LEU A 27 -11.41 5.77 12.82
C LEU A 27 -12.09 5.50 14.16
N TRP A 28 -12.16 4.23 14.55
CA TRP A 28 -12.89 3.75 15.72
C TRP A 28 -11.99 3.48 16.93
N PHE A 29 -10.68 3.36 16.70
CA PHE A 29 -9.62 3.17 17.68
C PHE A 29 -8.42 4.09 17.35
N PRO A 30 -8.54 5.41 17.57
CA PRO A 30 -7.50 6.38 17.22
C PRO A 30 -6.17 6.12 17.93
N ASP A 31 -6.20 5.47 19.10
CA ASP A 31 -5.03 5.11 19.90
C ASP A 31 -4.05 4.20 19.12
N LEU A 32 -4.50 3.49 18.07
CA LEU A 32 -3.63 2.67 17.21
C LEU A 32 -2.51 3.49 16.52
N ARG A 33 -2.66 4.82 16.45
CA ARG A 33 -1.64 5.76 15.93
C ARG A 33 -0.43 5.91 16.85
N TRP A 34 -0.61 5.66 18.16
CA TRP A 34 0.43 5.81 19.17
C TRP A 34 1.43 4.66 19.16
N GLY A 35 2.64 4.96 19.62
CA GLY A 35 3.68 3.98 19.89
C GLY A 35 3.34 3.09 21.09
N TYR A 36 3.73 1.81 21.00
CA TYR A 36 3.54 0.88 22.11
C TYR A 36 4.49 1.24 23.26
N GLY A 37 3.95 1.41 24.47
CA GLY A 37 4.70 1.78 25.68
C GLY A 37 4.95 3.27 25.87
N VAL A 38 4.29 4.13 25.08
CA VAL A 38 4.31 5.59 25.27
C VAL A 38 3.03 6.02 25.97
N GLU A 39 3.12 6.83 27.02
CA GLU A 39 1.94 7.37 27.75
C GLU A 39 0.90 6.28 28.09
N ASP A 40 1.35 5.15 28.64
CA ASP A 40 0.53 3.97 29.01
C ASP A 40 -0.26 3.29 27.88
N HIS A 41 0.08 3.56 26.61
CA HIS A 41 -0.51 2.86 25.47
C HIS A 41 0.09 1.46 25.27
N HIS A 42 -0.63 0.43 25.72
CA HIS A 42 -0.16 -0.97 25.71
C HIS A 42 -1.09 -1.94 24.95
N MET A 43 -1.78 -1.47 23.91
CA MET A 43 -2.65 -2.36 23.14
C MET A 43 -1.82 -3.39 22.35
N PHE A 44 -2.26 -4.65 22.34
CA PHE A 44 -1.63 -5.73 21.56
C PHE A 44 -1.41 -5.34 20.09
N TRP A 45 -2.38 -4.65 19.49
CA TRP A 45 -2.32 -4.21 18.09
C TRP A 45 -1.27 -3.11 17.82
N GLN A 46 -0.72 -2.46 18.86
CA GLN A 46 0.37 -1.48 18.73
C GLN A 46 1.76 -2.14 18.74
N MET A 47 1.86 -3.43 19.06
CA MET A 47 3.16 -4.11 19.13
C MET A 47 3.88 -4.06 17.77
N PRO A 48 5.23 -3.98 17.77
CA PRO A 48 6.02 -4.10 16.55
C PRO A 48 5.72 -5.40 15.82
N ILE A 49 5.87 -5.40 14.48
CA ILE A 49 5.50 -6.47 13.55
C ILE A 49 3.98 -6.65 13.42
N ILE A 50 3.24 -6.69 14.54
CA ILE A 50 1.77 -6.81 14.53
C ILE A 50 1.12 -5.57 13.91
N ARG A 51 1.64 -4.37 14.20
CA ARG A 51 1.17 -3.11 13.56
C ARG A 51 1.25 -3.16 12.03
N ALA A 52 2.22 -3.89 11.46
CA ALA A 52 2.35 -3.99 10.00
C ALA A 52 1.10 -4.57 9.32
N LEU A 53 0.30 -5.40 10.03
CA LEU A 53 -0.94 -5.99 9.51
C LEU A 53 -2.08 -4.98 9.30
N HIS A 54 -1.96 -3.78 9.87
CA HIS A 54 -2.93 -2.69 9.74
C HIS A 54 -2.28 -1.34 9.43
N SER A 55 -1.01 -1.35 9.00
CA SER A 55 -0.27 -0.15 8.60
C SER A 55 -0.56 0.22 7.14
N GLY A 56 -1.57 1.07 6.93
CA GLY A 56 -1.98 1.51 5.60
C GLY A 56 -0.87 2.31 4.90
N ARG A 57 -0.18 3.20 5.62
CA ARG A 57 0.92 4.01 5.08
C ARG A 57 2.10 3.15 4.58
N ALA A 58 2.42 2.06 5.28
CA ALA A 58 3.43 1.09 4.84
C ALA A 58 2.97 0.29 3.62
N SER A 59 1.68 -0.08 3.56
CA SER A 59 1.13 -0.77 2.38
C SER A 59 1.20 0.09 1.12
N VAL A 60 1.07 1.41 1.24
CA VAL A 60 1.26 2.35 0.12
C VAL A 60 2.70 2.39 -0.37
N THR A 61 3.71 2.34 0.52
CA THR A 61 5.11 2.29 0.08
C THR A 61 5.43 0.98 -0.65
N VAL A 62 4.80 -0.13 -0.26
CA VAL A 62 4.87 -1.41 -0.99
C VAL A 62 4.27 -1.28 -2.40
N PHE A 63 3.14 -0.58 -2.57
CA PHE A 63 2.58 -0.34 -3.91
C PHE A 63 3.57 0.37 -4.83
N PHE A 64 4.24 1.42 -4.37
CA PHE A 64 5.19 2.17 -5.21
C PHE A 64 6.38 1.31 -5.65
N VAL A 65 6.92 0.48 -4.76
CA VAL A 65 8.01 -0.46 -5.12
C VAL A 65 7.54 -1.49 -6.13
N ILE A 66 6.38 -2.12 -5.90
CA ILE A 66 5.83 -3.13 -6.82
C ILE A 66 5.48 -2.51 -8.17
N SER A 67 4.93 -1.30 -8.19
CA SER A 67 4.60 -0.56 -9.41
C SER A 67 5.86 -0.32 -10.24
N GLY A 68 6.94 0.17 -9.64
CA GLY A 68 8.25 0.30 -10.32
C GLY A 68 8.76 -1.04 -10.86
N PHE A 69 8.64 -2.13 -10.09
CA PHE A 69 9.08 -3.46 -10.49
C PHE A 69 8.28 -4.03 -11.67
N VAL A 70 6.96 -4.08 -11.55
CA VAL A 70 6.07 -4.74 -12.53
C VAL A 70 6.02 -3.96 -13.84
N LEU A 71 6.05 -2.62 -13.79
CA LEU A 71 6.03 -1.78 -14.99
C LEU A 71 7.29 -1.94 -15.84
N THR A 72 8.43 -2.27 -15.23
CA THR A 72 9.73 -2.28 -15.90
C THR A 72 10.15 -3.67 -16.36
N LEU A 73 9.76 -4.73 -15.63
CA LEU A 73 10.21 -6.11 -15.84
C LEU A 73 10.14 -6.58 -17.31
N LYS A 74 9.01 -6.38 -17.99
CA LYS A 74 8.83 -6.81 -19.39
C LYS A 74 9.76 -6.07 -20.34
N THR A 75 9.78 -4.74 -20.28
CA THR A 75 10.60 -3.88 -21.14
C THR A 75 12.07 -4.16 -20.91
N LEU A 76 12.48 -4.32 -19.65
CA LEU A 76 13.84 -4.58 -19.24
C LEU A 76 14.35 -5.94 -19.72
N THR A 77 13.50 -6.97 -19.61
CA THR A 77 13.78 -8.30 -20.18
C THR A 77 14.03 -8.24 -21.69
N MET A 78 13.27 -7.42 -22.43
CA MET A 78 13.48 -7.24 -23.88
C MET A 78 14.78 -6.49 -24.19
N ILE A 79 15.12 -5.45 -23.42
CA ILE A 79 16.39 -4.70 -23.54
C ILE A 79 17.57 -5.67 -23.40
N HIS A 80 17.57 -6.51 -22.34
CA HIS A 80 18.66 -7.46 -22.10
C HIS A 80 18.74 -8.58 -23.13
N ASN A 81 17.61 -8.96 -23.73
CA ASN A 81 17.56 -9.91 -24.84
C ASN A 81 17.91 -9.29 -26.19
N ARG A 82 18.49 -8.07 -26.21
CA ARG A 82 18.88 -7.31 -27.41
C ARG A 82 17.72 -6.99 -28.36
N LYS A 83 16.48 -7.00 -27.86
CA LYS A 83 15.25 -6.65 -28.61
C LYS A 83 14.82 -5.21 -28.31
N VAL A 84 15.75 -4.27 -28.45
CA VAL A 84 15.55 -2.88 -28.00
C VAL A 84 14.40 -2.18 -28.74
N ASP A 85 14.28 -2.33 -30.06
CA ASP A 85 13.22 -1.64 -30.81
C ASP A 85 11.82 -2.17 -30.43
N GLN A 86 11.71 -3.48 -30.16
CA GLN A 86 10.48 -4.07 -29.61
C GLN A 86 10.19 -3.56 -28.19
N ALA A 87 11.24 -3.43 -27.37
CA ALA A 87 11.12 -2.88 -26.02
C ALA A 87 10.59 -1.44 -26.04
N LEU A 88 11.09 -0.60 -26.96
CA LEU A 88 10.64 0.78 -27.13
C LEU A 88 9.18 0.86 -27.59
N SER A 89 8.75 -0.01 -28.51
CA SER A 89 7.35 -0.11 -28.92
C SER A 89 6.43 -0.51 -27.75
N VAL A 90 6.83 -1.51 -26.96
CA VAL A 90 6.09 -1.94 -25.76
C VAL A 90 6.04 -0.83 -24.71
N LEU A 91 7.13 -0.08 -24.54
CA LEU A 91 7.24 1.04 -23.62
C LEU A 91 6.29 2.17 -24.01
N ALA A 92 6.28 2.58 -25.29
CA ALA A 92 5.38 3.61 -25.82
C ALA A 92 3.90 3.23 -25.61
N GLY A 93 3.52 2.00 -25.96
CA GLY A 93 2.15 1.53 -25.72
C GLY A 93 1.78 1.46 -24.23
N SER A 94 2.74 1.14 -23.36
CA SER A 94 2.51 1.14 -21.90
C SER A 94 2.34 2.56 -21.36
N ALA A 95 3.13 3.53 -21.83
CA ALA A 95 3.02 4.93 -21.47
C ALA A 95 1.66 5.52 -21.90
N PHE A 96 1.21 5.23 -23.12
CA PHE A 96 -0.07 5.71 -23.65
C PHE A 96 -1.28 5.17 -22.87
N ARG A 97 -1.29 3.87 -22.56
CA ARG A 97 -2.43 3.23 -21.86
C ARG A 97 -2.48 3.55 -20.37
N ARG A 98 -1.36 3.89 -19.75
CA ARG A 98 -1.24 4.11 -18.30
C ARG A 98 -2.22 5.15 -17.74
N PRO A 99 -2.30 6.39 -18.26
CA PRO A 99 -3.24 7.38 -17.73
C PRO A 99 -4.70 6.91 -17.87
N LEU A 100 -5.06 6.31 -19.01
CA LEU A 100 -6.41 5.81 -19.22
C LEU A 100 -6.77 4.69 -18.24
N ARG A 101 -5.83 3.76 -17.97
CA ARG A 101 -6.04 2.65 -17.03
C ARG A 101 -6.21 3.13 -15.59
N LEU A 102 -5.48 4.17 -15.20
CA LEU A 102 -5.60 4.74 -13.86
C LEU A 102 -6.85 5.60 -13.73
N TYR A 103 -7.07 6.57 -14.62
CA TYR A 103 -8.10 7.58 -14.39
C TYR A 103 -9.51 7.15 -14.79
N LEU A 104 -9.68 6.21 -15.73
CA LEU A 104 -11.03 5.84 -16.19
C LEU A 104 -11.88 5.18 -15.08
N PRO A 105 -11.38 4.19 -14.30
CA PRO A 105 -12.14 3.66 -13.17
C PRO A 105 -12.29 4.67 -12.03
N ILE A 106 -11.35 5.60 -11.87
CA ILE A 106 -11.48 6.70 -10.91
C ILE A 106 -12.65 7.60 -11.26
N PHE A 107 -12.76 8.05 -12.51
CA PHE A 107 -13.88 8.88 -12.93
C PHE A 107 -15.21 8.18 -12.71
N ALA A 108 -15.31 6.88 -13.02
CA ALA A 108 -16.52 6.12 -12.77
C ALA A 108 -16.85 6.01 -11.26
N SER A 109 -15.87 5.69 -10.41
CA SER A 109 -16.08 5.56 -8.96
C SER A 109 -16.42 6.90 -8.31
N THR A 110 -15.67 7.97 -8.58
CA THR A 110 -15.94 9.30 -8.02
C THR A 110 -17.23 9.90 -8.55
N PHE A 111 -17.66 9.56 -9.76
CA PHE A 111 -18.97 9.94 -10.30
C PHE A 111 -20.09 9.34 -9.45
N ILE A 112 -20.01 8.03 -9.16
CA ILE A 112 -20.99 7.35 -8.31
C ILE A 112 -20.96 7.95 -6.89
N ILE A 113 -19.78 8.22 -6.34
CA ILE A 113 -19.66 8.88 -5.02
C ILE A 113 -20.31 10.27 -5.04
N ALA A 114 -20.11 11.06 -6.09
CA ALA A 114 -20.73 12.38 -6.22
C ALA A 114 -22.26 12.30 -6.21
N LEU A 115 -22.85 11.28 -6.85
CA LEU A 115 -24.29 11.03 -6.80
C LEU A 115 -24.74 10.61 -5.38
N LEU A 116 -24.00 9.74 -4.71
CA LEU A 116 -24.29 9.31 -3.33
C LEU A 116 -24.24 10.50 -2.35
N VAL A 117 -23.28 11.40 -2.51
CA VAL A 117 -23.17 12.65 -1.74
C VAL A 117 -24.36 13.55 -2.01
N TYR A 118 -24.75 13.74 -3.28
CA TYR A 118 -25.91 14.56 -3.65
C TYR A 118 -27.22 14.07 -3.02
N TRP A 119 -27.42 12.75 -2.94
CA TRP A 119 -28.58 12.15 -2.28
C TRP A 119 -28.48 12.09 -0.75
N GLY A 120 -27.39 12.58 -0.15
CA GLY A 120 -27.23 12.64 1.31
C GLY A 120 -26.93 11.30 1.96
N ASN A 121 -26.38 10.32 1.21
CA ASN A 121 -26.06 9.00 1.76
C ASN A 121 -24.71 8.97 2.51
N TYR A 122 -23.87 10.00 2.32
CA TYR A 122 -22.55 10.09 2.92
C TYR A 122 -22.62 10.70 4.33
N MET A 123 -22.14 9.97 5.34
CA MET A 123 -22.11 10.45 6.73
C MET A 123 -20.72 10.96 7.12
N ARG A 124 -20.71 12.03 7.93
CA ARG A 124 -19.47 12.56 8.51
C ARG A 124 -18.94 11.59 9.54
N ASP A 125 -17.65 11.29 9.43
CA ASP A 125 -16.99 10.36 10.34
C ASP A 125 -16.57 11.04 11.66
N PRO A 126 -16.27 10.25 12.72
CA PRO A 126 -15.89 10.78 14.03
C PRO A 126 -14.60 11.60 14.10
N SER A 127 -13.71 11.52 13.11
CA SER A 127 -12.45 12.28 13.10
C SER A 127 -12.65 13.78 12.85
N GLY A 128 -13.86 14.17 12.40
CA GLY A 128 -14.16 15.54 12.03
C GLY A 128 -13.62 15.94 10.66
N ALA A 129 -13.05 15.00 9.90
CA ALA A 129 -12.62 15.23 8.52
C ALA A 129 -13.76 15.79 7.65
N PRO A 130 -13.44 16.67 6.67
CA PRO A 130 -14.44 17.19 5.75
C PRO A 130 -14.98 16.07 4.86
N ILE A 131 -16.30 16.04 4.70
CA ILE A 131 -16.96 15.22 3.67
C ILE A 131 -17.00 15.98 2.34
N PRO A 132 -17.14 15.28 1.20
CA PRO A 132 -17.28 15.95 -0.09
C PRO A 132 -18.46 16.94 -0.05
N PRO A 133 -18.31 18.14 -0.63
CA PRO A 133 -19.37 19.15 -0.57
C PRO A 133 -20.61 18.69 -1.34
N ARG A 134 -21.78 19.00 -0.78
CA ARG A 134 -23.08 18.73 -1.40
C ARG A 134 -23.57 19.98 -2.13
N GLY A 135 -23.70 19.88 -3.46
CA GLY A 135 -24.26 20.94 -4.30
C GLY A 135 -25.77 21.14 -4.05
N GLN A 136 -26.29 22.34 -4.33
CA GLN A 136 -27.73 22.63 -4.17
C GLN A 136 -28.53 21.95 -5.30
N THR A 137 -27.93 21.86 -6.49
CA THR A 137 -28.50 21.18 -7.65
C THR A 137 -27.61 20.05 -8.15
N LEU A 138 -28.21 19.09 -8.86
CA LEU A 138 -27.45 17.99 -9.49
C LEU A 138 -26.39 18.54 -10.46
N THR A 139 -26.74 19.58 -11.23
CA THR A 139 -25.82 20.24 -12.15
C THR A 139 -24.60 20.82 -11.44
N GLU A 140 -24.79 21.46 -10.29
CA GLU A 140 -23.68 21.96 -9.48
C GLU A 140 -22.80 20.83 -8.95
N GLN A 141 -23.40 19.74 -8.46
CA GLN A 141 -22.64 18.57 -7.99
C GLN A 141 -21.80 17.97 -9.12
N LEU A 142 -22.40 17.76 -10.29
CA LEU A 142 -21.71 17.17 -11.44
C LEU A 142 -20.62 18.09 -11.99
N ARG A 143 -20.85 19.40 -12.01
CA ARG A 143 -19.82 20.38 -12.37
C ARG A 143 -18.65 20.36 -11.38
N HIS A 144 -18.94 20.30 -10.09
CA HIS A 144 -17.93 20.20 -9.04
C HIS A 144 -17.11 18.91 -9.18
N TRP A 145 -17.79 17.77 -9.36
CA TRP A 145 -17.17 16.47 -9.63
C TRP A 145 -16.27 16.49 -10.87
N PHE A 146 -16.75 17.07 -11.98
CA PHE A 146 -15.98 17.16 -13.21
C PHE A 146 -14.67 17.91 -13.00
N TRP A 147 -14.70 19.12 -12.44
CA TRP A 147 -13.49 19.90 -12.21
C TRP A 147 -12.56 19.28 -11.16
N SER A 148 -13.11 18.68 -10.10
CA SER A 148 -12.30 17.93 -9.11
C SER A 148 -11.57 16.76 -9.78
N SER A 149 -12.23 16.05 -10.69
CA SER A 149 -11.66 14.93 -11.45
C SER A 149 -10.60 15.37 -12.45
N ILE A 150 -10.82 16.48 -13.17
CA ILE A 150 -9.82 17.08 -14.07
C ILE A 150 -8.59 17.55 -13.30
N ASN A 151 -8.79 18.21 -12.15
CA ASN A 151 -7.69 18.69 -11.31
C ASN A 151 -6.84 17.55 -10.75
N LEU A 152 -7.46 16.43 -10.34
CA LEU A 152 -6.75 15.22 -9.92
C LEU A 152 -5.91 14.63 -11.05
N SER A 153 -6.36 14.78 -12.30
CA SER A 153 -5.70 14.20 -13.48
C SER A 153 -4.53 15.03 -14.00
N ASN A 154 -4.24 16.20 -13.40
CA ASN A 154 -3.16 17.08 -13.83
C ASN A 154 -1.77 16.50 -13.47
N PRO A 155 -0.97 16.03 -14.45
CA PRO A 155 0.35 15.46 -14.16
C PRO A 155 1.40 16.51 -13.79
N PHE A 156 1.16 17.78 -14.11
CA PHE A 156 2.09 18.88 -13.88
C PHE A 156 1.87 19.58 -12.55
N ARG A 157 0.86 19.16 -11.76
CA ARG A 157 0.66 19.69 -10.41
C ARG A 157 1.93 19.45 -9.60
N PRO A 158 2.53 20.46 -8.95
CA PRO A 158 3.67 20.24 -8.07
C PRO A 158 3.21 19.36 -6.91
N ILE A 159 3.84 18.19 -6.77
CA ILE A 159 3.62 17.29 -5.65
C ILE A 159 4.93 17.31 -4.88
N ILE A 160 5.04 18.27 -3.97
CA ILE A 160 6.22 18.45 -3.13
C ILE A 160 5.80 17.99 -1.74
N ASN A 161 6.17 16.78 -1.34
CA ASN A 161 5.74 16.15 -0.08
C ASN A 161 4.26 15.79 0.04
N ARG A 162 3.98 14.94 1.05
CA ARG A 162 2.64 14.56 1.47
C ARG A 162 1.71 15.75 1.75
N GLU A 163 2.22 16.82 2.32
CA GLU A 163 1.44 18.02 2.65
C GLU A 163 0.80 18.67 1.40
N ASN A 164 1.39 18.46 0.22
CA ASN A 164 0.86 18.95 -1.06
C ASN A 164 0.17 17.84 -1.90
N MET A 165 0.17 16.60 -1.41
CA MET A 165 -0.51 15.44 -2.02
C MET A 165 -2.00 15.43 -1.67
N GLY A 166 -2.75 16.42 -2.18
CA GLY A 166 -4.21 16.45 -2.04
C GLY A 166 -4.89 15.48 -3.01
N GLY A 167 -5.65 14.51 -2.49
CA GLY A 167 -6.52 13.63 -3.28
C GLY A 167 -7.76 14.35 -3.83
N SER A 168 -8.73 13.58 -4.34
CA SER A 168 -10.02 14.16 -4.70
C SER A 168 -10.82 14.47 -3.44
N GLU A 169 -11.64 15.51 -3.46
CA GLU A 169 -12.58 15.77 -2.38
C GLU A 169 -13.62 14.65 -2.24
N TYR A 170 -13.87 13.88 -3.30
CA TYR A 170 -14.77 12.72 -3.28
C TYR A 170 -14.10 11.46 -2.73
N ASP A 171 -12.77 11.37 -2.81
CA ASP A 171 -11.98 10.29 -2.23
C ASP A 171 -10.55 10.78 -1.97
N GLY A 172 -10.28 11.06 -0.70
CA GLY A 172 -9.01 11.61 -0.25
C GLY A 172 -7.83 10.68 -0.51
N HIS A 173 -8.06 9.36 -0.57
CA HIS A 173 -7.02 8.35 -0.79
C HIS A 173 -6.47 8.40 -2.23
N LEU A 174 -7.18 9.02 -3.17
CA LEU A 174 -6.73 9.14 -4.56
C LEU A 174 -5.47 10.00 -4.73
N TRP A 175 -4.92 10.59 -3.66
CA TRP A 175 -3.63 11.28 -3.68
C TRP A 175 -2.48 10.40 -4.20
N THR A 176 -2.57 9.08 -4.02
CA THR A 176 -1.57 8.13 -4.52
C THR A 176 -1.57 7.99 -6.03
N ILE A 177 -2.67 8.35 -6.72
CA ILE A 177 -2.82 8.11 -8.15
C ILE A 177 -1.97 9.07 -9.00
N PRO A 178 -1.97 10.39 -8.75
CA PRO A 178 -1.01 11.29 -9.38
C PRO A 178 0.45 10.88 -9.12
N VAL A 179 0.76 10.39 -7.91
CA VAL A 179 2.08 9.87 -7.55
C VAL A 179 2.43 8.64 -8.39
N GLU A 180 1.51 7.69 -8.50
CA GLU A 180 1.61 6.48 -9.34
C GLU A 180 1.82 6.83 -10.81
N PHE A 181 1.11 7.83 -11.33
CA PHE A 181 1.25 8.24 -12.71
C PHE A 181 2.63 8.88 -12.97
N LYS A 182 3.07 9.81 -12.11
CA LYS A 182 4.41 10.41 -12.21
C LYS A 182 5.54 9.40 -12.08
N GLY A 183 5.44 8.50 -11.11
CA GLY A 183 6.43 7.44 -10.90
C GLY A 183 6.52 6.51 -12.11
N SER A 184 5.38 6.22 -12.74
CA SER A 184 5.34 5.45 -13.99
C SER A 184 6.07 6.17 -15.13
N LEU A 185 5.80 7.47 -15.32
CA LEU A 185 6.46 8.26 -16.36
C LEU A 185 7.97 8.36 -16.11
N LEU A 186 8.39 8.52 -14.86
CA LEU A 186 9.80 8.53 -14.47
C LEU A 186 10.50 7.22 -14.84
N VAL A 187 9.95 6.06 -14.47
CA VAL A 187 10.59 4.78 -14.82
C VAL A 187 10.55 4.51 -16.32
N PHE A 188 9.51 4.95 -17.03
CA PHE A 188 9.48 4.86 -18.49
C PHE A 188 10.55 5.73 -19.13
N PHE A 189 10.75 6.94 -18.62
CA PHE A 189 11.79 7.85 -19.09
C PHE A 189 13.20 7.30 -18.82
N LEU A 190 13.45 6.74 -17.63
CA LEU A 190 14.73 6.11 -17.30
C LEU A 190 15.01 4.90 -18.21
N LEU A 191 14.01 4.04 -18.44
CA LEU A 191 14.13 2.92 -19.38
C LEU A 191 14.44 3.40 -20.80
N LEU A 192 13.84 4.50 -21.25
CA LEU A 192 14.10 5.09 -22.57
C LEU A 192 15.55 5.59 -22.68
N ILE A 193 16.03 6.36 -21.70
CA ILE A 193 17.39 6.90 -21.67
C ILE A 193 18.42 5.77 -21.69
N PHE A 194 18.20 4.73 -20.88
CA PHE A 194 19.16 3.66 -20.69
C PHE A 194 18.92 2.45 -21.62
N ALA A 195 17.95 2.51 -22.53
CA ALA A 195 17.58 1.41 -23.43
C ALA A 195 18.75 0.85 -24.27
N ARG A 196 19.72 1.71 -24.59
CA ARG A 196 20.90 1.37 -25.43
C ARG A 196 22.23 1.47 -24.67
N THR A 197 22.20 1.69 -23.36
CA THR A 197 23.43 1.80 -22.57
C THR A 197 23.87 0.45 -22.04
N LYS A 198 25.13 0.38 -21.57
CA LYS A 198 25.62 -0.81 -20.86
C LYS A 198 24.86 -0.95 -19.53
N ARG A 199 24.59 -2.20 -19.13
CA ARG A 199 23.87 -2.52 -17.88
C ARG A 199 24.42 -1.78 -16.65
N TRP A 200 25.74 -1.68 -16.49
CA TRP A 200 26.33 -0.99 -15.34
C TRP A 200 26.02 0.53 -15.34
N ILE A 201 25.96 1.16 -16.51
CA ILE A 201 25.60 2.59 -16.66
C ILE A 201 24.13 2.77 -16.26
N HIS A 202 23.27 1.86 -16.71
CA HIS A 202 21.86 1.84 -16.33
C HIS A 202 21.71 1.73 -14.80
N LEU A 203 22.37 0.76 -14.17
CA LEU A 203 22.34 0.56 -12.72
C LEU A 203 22.84 1.79 -11.95
N VAL A 204 24.02 2.30 -12.29
CA VAL A 204 24.60 3.48 -11.61
C VAL A 204 23.73 4.72 -11.82
N GLY A 205 23.20 4.91 -13.03
CA GLY A 205 22.31 6.02 -13.34
C GLY A 205 21.02 5.98 -12.51
N VAL A 206 20.33 4.84 -12.49
CA VAL A 206 19.08 4.69 -11.71
C VAL A 206 19.34 4.76 -10.21
N MET A 207 20.42 4.15 -9.70
CA MET A 207 20.82 4.29 -8.29
C MET A 207 21.11 5.75 -7.93
N GLY A 208 21.84 6.47 -8.79
CA GLY A 208 22.12 7.90 -8.62
C GLY A 208 20.84 8.73 -8.60
N THR A 209 19.91 8.48 -9.50
CA THR A 209 18.58 9.13 -9.52
C THR A 209 17.79 8.82 -8.25
N ALA A 210 17.73 7.56 -7.83
CA ALA A 210 17.02 7.14 -6.62
C ALA A 210 17.59 7.85 -5.37
N PHE A 211 18.91 7.91 -5.24
CA PHE A 211 19.59 8.60 -4.14
C PHE A 211 19.34 10.11 -4.15
N TRP A 212 19.43 10.72 -5.33
CA TRP A 212 19.14 12.14 -5.51
C TRP A 212 17.70 12.49 -5.10
N LEU A 213 16.71 11.69 -5.53
CA LEU A 213 15.30 11.85 -5.17
C LEU A 213 15.07 11.77 -3.65
N VAL A 214 15.66 10.78 -2.98
CA VAL A 214 15.60 10.69 -1.50
C VAL A 214 16.21 11.94 -0.85
N ARG A 215 17.30 12.48 -1.42
CA ARG A 215 17.99 13.63 -0.83
C ARG A 215 17.19 14.93 -0.91
N ILE A 216 16.40 15.09 -1.98
CA ILE A 216 15.51 16.26 -2.18
C ILE A 216 14.13 16.08 -1.53
N GLY A 217 13.77 14.85 -1.12
CA GLY A 217 12.53 14.57 -0.39
C GLY A 217 11.46 13.79 -1.16
N ASP A 218 11.73 13.42 -2.42
CA ASP A 218 10.83 12.67 -3.29
C ASP A 218 11.00 11.16 -3.05
N TRP A 219 10.76 10.74 -1.81
CA TRP A 219 10.90 9.36 -1.37
C TRP A 219 10.00 8.40 -2.17
N ASP A 220 8.80 8.85 -2.55
CA ASP A 220 7.81 8.11 -3.33
C ASP A 220 8.33 7.80 -4.74
N GLN A 221 8.87 8.80 -5.43
CA GLN A 221 9.47 8.63 -6.77
C GLN A 221 10.73 7.76 -6.71
N SER A 222 11.50 7.86 -5.62
CA SER A 222 12.64 6.97 -5.40
C SER A 222 12.22 5.51 -5.30
N LEU A 223 11.10 5.19 -4.64
CA LEU A 223 10.60 3.81 -4.55
C LEU A 223 10.29 3.19 -5.93
N PHE A 224 9.83 3.98 -6.91
CA PHE A 224 9.67 3.52 -8.29
C PHE A 224 11.02 3.18 -8.93
N CYS A 225 12.05 4.01 -8.73
CA CYS A 225 13.42 3.74 -9.18
C CYS A 225 13.99 2.48 -8.51
N ILE A 226 13.75 2.29 -7.21
CA ILE A 226 14.17 1.07 -6.51
C ILE A 226 13.42 -0.15 -7.05
N GLY A 227 12.12 -0.04 -7.34
CA GLY A 227 11.36 -1.10 -8.01
C GLY A 227 11.98 -1.52 -9.35
N LEU A 228 12.44 -0.56 -10.16
CA LEU A 228 13.19 -0.81 -11.39
C LEU A 228 14.50 -1.56 -11.10
N LEU A 229 15.28 -1.13 -10.11
CA LEU A 229 16.53 -1.81 -9.72
C LEU A 229 16.27 -3.25 -9.24
N LEU A 230 15.20 -3.46 -8.49
CA LEU A 230 14.77 -4.79 -8.06
C LEU A 230 14.39 -5.67 -9.26
N ALA A 231 13.72 -5.11 -10.28
CA ALA A 231 13.44 -5.84 -11.51
C ALA A 231 14.73 -6.23 -12.25
N GLU A 232 15.72 -5.33 -12.33
CA GLU A 232 17.04 -5.62 -12.89
C GLU A 232 17.74 -6.76 -12.11
N ILE A 233 17.75 -6.68 -10.78
CA ILE A 233 18.30 -7.71 -9.89
C ILE A 233 17.61 -9.06 -10.11
N SER A 234 16.28 -9.08 -10.28
CA SER A 234 15.52 -10.32 -10.52
C SER A 234 15.89 -11.02 -11.83
N ILE A 235 16.36 -10.26 -12.82
CA ILE A 235 16.84 -10.79 -14.11
C ILE A 235 18.28 -11.32 -13.97
N ILE A 236 19.12 -10.64 -13.17
CA ILE A 236 20.52 -11.03 -12.95
C ILE A 236 20.62 -12.27 -12.06
N LEU A 237 19.77 -12.35 -11.03
CA LEU A 237 19.75 -13.41 -10.03
C LEU A 237 18.40 -14.13 -10.07
N PRO A 238 18.17 -15.02 -11.06
CA PRO A 238 16.98 -15.86 -11.06
C PRO A 238 16.93 -16.71 -9.79
N ASN A 239 15.74 -16.89 -9.21
CA ASN A 239 15.58 -17.74 -8.03
C ASN A 239 16.06 -19.17 -8.31
N SER A 240 17.13 -19.57 -7.61
CA SER A 240 17.80 -20.86 -7.78
C SER A 240 17.00 -22.07 -7.29
N SER A 241 15.80 -21.88 -6.71
CA SER A 241 14.87 -22.99 -6.47
C SER A 241 14.36 -23.64 -7.75
N LEU A 242 14.49 -22.95 -8.90
CA LEU A 242 14.09 -23.45 -10.21
C LEU A 242 15.21 -24.18 -10.96
N SER A 243 16.48 -23.94 -10.60
CA SER A 243 17.62 -24.66 -11.17
C SER A 243 17.87 -26.00 -10.49
N SER A 244 17.32 -26.22 -9.28
CA SER A 244 17.49 -27.50 -8.56
C SER A 244 16.68 -28.64 -9.20
N GLU A 245 15.48 -28.39 -9.73
CA GLU A 245 14.69 -29.41 -10.44
C GLU A 245 15.22 -29.69 -11.85
N ALA A 246 15.94 -28.74 -12.47
CA ALA A 246 16.53 -28.92 -13.80
C ALA A 246 17.94 -29.55 -13.74
N ALA A 247 18.71 -29.31 -12.67
CA ALA A 247 20.07 -29.82 -12.51
C ALA A 247 20.14 -31.25 -11.96
N GLU A 248 19.04 -31.81 -11.48
CA GLU A 248 19.00 -33.20 -10.97
C GLU A 248 19.13 -34.26 -12.07
N HIS A 249 19.14 -33.86 -13.36
CA HIS A 249 19.14 -34.78 -14.50
C HIS A 249 20.44 -34.84 -15.32
N GLU A 250 21.53 -34.15 -14.94
CA GLU A 250 22.85 -34.27 -15.61
C GLU A 250 23.98 -34.58 -14.61
N THR A 251 24.09 -35.87 -14.29
CA THR A 251 25.29 -36.70 -14.04
C THR A 251 26.65 -36.11 -13.57
N LEU A 252 27.14 -36.73 -12.48
CA LEU A 252 28.48 -37.34 -12.22
C LEU A 252 29.60 -36.56 -11.49
N GLY A 253 30.09 -37.18 -10.39
CA GLY A 253 31.36 -36.86 -9.71
C GLY A 253 31.47 -37.36 -8.26
N TYR A 254 31.47 -38.69 -8.03
CA TYR A 254 31.59 -39.32 -6.70
C TYR A 254 33.04 -39.22 -6.17
N GLY A 255 33.34 -38.18 -5.40
CA GLY A 255 34.64 -38.05 -4.71
C GLY A 255 34.85 -36.71 -3.99
N ASN A 256 34.35 -35.61 -4.56
CA ASN A 256 34.39 -34.26 -3.97
C ASN A 256 33.00 -33.73 -3.56
N ALA A 257 31.96 -34.57 -3.64
CA ALA A 257 30.57 -34.16 -3.46
C ALA A 257 30.23 -33.80 -1.99
N ILE A 258 30.78 -34.51 -1.01
CA ILE A 258 30.35 -34.38 0.40
C ILE A 258 30.78 -33.04 1.03
N THR A 259 31.99 -32.56 0.75
CA THR A 259 32.49 -31.25 1.25
C THR A 259 31.81 -30.08 0.54
N THR A 260 31.52 -30.23 -0.75
CA THR A 260 30.85 -29.22 -1.58
C THR A 260 29.35 -29.12 -1.26
N GLU A 261 28.66 -30.24 -1.02
CA GLU A 261 27.26 -30.25 -0.60
C GLU A 261 27.05 -29.64 0.79
N PHE A 262 27.93 -29.93 1.75
CA PHE A 262 27.84 -29.33 3.08
C PHE A 262 28.06 -27.82 3.05
N GLY A 263 29.04 -27.34 2.27
CA GLY A 263 29.28 -25.91 2.06
C GLY A 263 28.12 -25.19 1.36
N LEU A 264 27.55 -25.79 0.32
CA LEU A 264 26.38 -25.25 -0.39
C LEU A 264 25.13 -25.23 0.49
N LYS A 265 24.92 -26.25 1.33
CA LYS A 265 23.83 -26.31 2.30
C LYS A 265 23.98 -25.24 3.37
N ILE A 266 25.18 -25.00 3.87
CA ILE A 266 25.48 -23.90 4.81
C ILE A 266 25.18 -22.54 4.17
N ILE A 267 25.66 -22.28 2.95
CA ILE A 267 25.38 -21.03 2.23
C ILE A 267 23.88 -20.83 2.02
N TYR A 268 23.16 -21.89 1.66
CA TYR A 268 21.71 -21.86 1.51
C TYR A 268 21.01 -21.53 2.84
N ILE A 269 21.41 -22.15 3.95
CA ILE A 269 20.85 -21.88 5.28
C ILE A 269 21.12 -20.43 5.70
N PHE A 270 22.34 -19.93 5.53
CA PHE A 270 22.67 -18.54 5.85
C PHE A 270 21.90 -17.54 4.98
N ARG A 271 21.75 -17.82 3.68
CA ARG A 271 20.93 -17.01 2.77
C ARG A 271 19.47 -17.01 3.21
N HIS A 272 18.92 -18.18 3.51
CA HIS A 272 17.54 -18.35 3.97
C HIS A 272 17.28 -17.60 5.29
N ALA A 273 18.13 -17.80 6.29
CA ALA A 273 18.07 -17.10 7.56
C ALA A 273 18.21 -15.57 7.37
N GLY A 274 19.11 -15.13 6.49
CA GLY A 274 19.27 -13.73 6.12
C GLY A 274 18.00 -13.14 5.48
N THR A 275 17.38 -13.84 4.52
CA THR A 275 16.13 -13.38 3.89
C THR A 275 14.95 -13.33 4.88
N LEU A 276 14.86 -14.28 5.81
CA LEU A 276 13.86 -14.24 6.88
C LEU A 276 14.11 -13.06 7.82
N ALA A 277 15.37 -12.82 8.22
CA ALA A 277 15.72 -11.68 9.06
C ALA A 277 15.38 -10.35 8.38
N LEU A 278 15.66 -10.21 7.08
CA LEU A 278 15.27 -9.03 6.29
C LEU A 278 13.75 -8.87 6.23
N PHE A 279 13.00 -9.96 6.06
CA PHE A 279 11.55 -9.91 6.05
C PHE A 279 10.97 -9.38 7.37
N PHE A 280 11.41 -9.93 8.51
CA PHE A 280 10.98 -9.46 9.82
C PHE A 280 11.48 -8.05 10.14
N LEU A 281 12.66 -7.67 9.66
CA LEU A 281 13.14 -6.28 9.74
C LEU A 281 12.23 -5.33 8.96
N GLY A 282 11.80 -5.70 7.75
CA GLY A 282 10.84 -4.94 6.97
C GLY A 282 9.51 -4.75 7.72
N LEU A 283 8.98 -5.81 8.32
CA LEU A 283 7.76 -5.76 9.14
C LEU A 283 7.94 -4.91 10.40
N HIS A 284 9.11 -4.95 11.04
CA HIS A 284 9.44 -4.07 12.16
C HIS A 284 9.42 -2.60 11.74
N LEU A 285 10.06 -2.26 10.61
CA LEU A 285 10.08 -0.89 10.09
C LEU A 285 8.69 -0.39 9.68
N PHE A 286 7.84 -1.23 9.10
CA PHE A 286 6.42 -0.91 8.84
C PHE A 286 5.61 -0.58 10.09
N SER A 287 6.11 -0.98 11.26
CA SER A 287 5.47 -0.78 12.55
C SER A 287 5.90 0.53 13.23
N TYR A 288 6.67 1.39 12.56
CA TYR A 288 6.97 2.74 13.06
C TYR A 288 5.65 3.53 13.26
N PRO A 289 5.33 4.02 14.47
CA PRO A 289 4.03 4.61 14.77
C PRO A 289 3.89 6.04 14.21
N GLU A 290 2.65 6.51 14.09
CA GLU A 290 2.36 7.86 13.58
C GLU A 290 2.68 8.94 14.62
N TYR A 291 2.38 8.64 15.88
CA TYR A 291 2.64 9.53 17.01
C TYR A 291 3.75 8.97 17.88
N TYR A 292 4.63 9.87 18.32
CA TYR A 292 5.74 9.59 19.25
C TYR A 292 6.69 8.46 18.84
N GLY A 293 6.89 8.23 17.53
CA GLY A 293 7.81 7.20 17.04
C GLY A 293 9.24 7.34 17.55
N SER A 294 9.75 8.56 17.68
CA SER A 294 11.08 8.83 18.25
C SER A 294 11.20 8.51 19.74
N SER A 295 10.08 8.41 20.45
CA SER A 295 10.01 8.07 21.87
C SER A 295 9.55 6.63 22.11
N THR A 296 9.25 5.88 21.05
CA THR A 296 8.71 4.53 21.15
C THR A 296 9.84 3.51 21.30
N PRO A 297 9.82 2.65 22.34
CA PRO A 297 10.78 1.55 22.48
C PRO A 297 10.91 0.72 21.19
N GLY A 298 12.14 0.43 20.79
CA GLY A 298 12.44 -0.27 19.53
C GLY A 298 12.59 0.63 18.30
N PHE A 299 12.24 1.91 18.40
CA PHE A 299 12.41 2.90 17.32
C PHE A 299 13.29 4.10 17.69
N ILE A 300 13.51 4.37 18.99
CA ILE A 300 14.31 5.51 19.49
C ILE A 300 15.65 5.67 18.76
N THR A 301 16.43 4.60 18.66
CA THR A 301 17.77 4.65 18.04
C THR A 301 17.69 4.95 16.54
N ILE A 302 16.79 4.28 15.81
CA ILE A 302 16.70 4.50 14.36
C ILE A 302 16.19 5.90 14.05
N SER A 303 15.32 6.47 14.88
CA SER A 303 14.83 7.85 14.71
C SER A 303 15.95 8.90 14.74
N GLN A 304 17.11 8.59 15.34
CA GLN A 304 18.28 9.49 15.34
C GLN A 304 19.04 9.50 14.00
N TRP A 305 18.86 8.47 13.16
CA TRP A 305 19.56 8.33 11.87
C TRP A 305 18.80 8.92 10.69
N VAL A 306 17.62 9.49 10.95
CA VAL A 306 16.76 10.06 9.92
C VAL A 306 17.39 11.36 9.40
N PRO A 307 17.52 11.59 8.08
CA PRO A 307 18.06 12.85 7.58
C PRO A 307 17.19 14.06 7.98
N ALA A 308 17.81 15.24 8.15
CA ALA A 308 17.15 16.45 8.66
C ALA A 308 15.83 16.80 7.94
N TYR A 309 15.76 16.58 6.63
CA TYR A 309 14.54 16.79 5.85
C TYR A 309 13.34 15.97 6.34
N TYR A 310 13.58 14.70 6.68
CA TYR A 310 12.56 13.76 7.11
C TYR A 310 12.24 13.89 8.60
N GLN A 311 13.17 14.42 9.40
CA GLN A 311 12.94 14.75 10.81
C GLN A 311 11.96 15.92 11.01
N ALA A 312 11.69 16.71 9.97
CA ALA A 312 10.86 17.91 10.07
C ALA A 312 9.44 17.63 10.59
N THR A 313 8.86 16.46 10.30
CA THR A 313 7.55 16.04 10.82
C THR A 313 7.53 14.55 11.13
N SER A 314 6.71 14.13 12.10
CA SER A 314 6.52 12.70 12.42
C SER A 314 6.06 11.89 11.22
N ASP A 315 5.19 12.46 10.41
CA ASP A 315 4.69 11.88 9.16
C ASP A 315 5.83 11.58 8.16
N ARG A 316 6.76 12.53 7.96
CA ARG A 316 7.91 12.32 7.06
C ARG A 316 8.87 11.29 7.60
N THR A 317 9.12 11.29 8.90
CA THR A 317 9.98 10.31 9.56
C THR A 317 9.40 8.90 9.41
N GLN A 318 8.11 8.73 9.64
CA GLN A 318 7.44 7.45 9.48
C GLN A 318 7.50 6.97 8.01
N LEU A 319 7.20 7.86 7.06
CA LEU A 319 7.25 7.50 5.63
C LEU A 319 8.66 7.12 5.18
N PHE A 320 9.70 7.73 5.73
CA PHE A 320 11.09 7.34 5.47
C PHE A 320 11.36 5.90 5.91
N TRP A 321 11.00 5.52 7.14
CA TRP A 321 11.16 4.14 7.62
C TRP A 321 10.27 3.14 6.91
N ASN A 322 9.02 3.50 6.61
CA ASN A 322 8.11 2.66 5.81
C ASN A 322 8.64 2.45 4.39
N SER A 323 9.34 3.43 3.81
CA SER A 323 9.97 3.32 2.49
C SER A 323 11.12 2.31 2.52
N ILE A 324 12.02 2.44 3.49
CA ILE A 324 13.11 1.47 3.69
C ILE A 324 12.56 0.07 3.97
N GLY A 325 11.55 -0.02 4.85
CA GLY A 325 10.85 -1.27 5.16
C GLY A 325 10.28 -1.94 3.92
N ALA A 326 9.68 -1.18 3.00
CA ALA A 326 9.10 -1.72 1.77
C ALA A 326 10.15 -2.28 0.82
N VAL A 327 11.28 -1.58 0.66
CA VAL A 327 12.39 -2.07 -0.15
C VAL A 327 12.93 -3.39 0.39
N ILE A 328 13.21 -3.45 1.70
CA ILE A 328 13.75 -4.66 2.35
C ILE A 328 12.73 -5.81 2.29
N PHE A 329 11.46 -5.52 2.57
CA PHE A 329 10.39 -6.49 2.56
C PHE A 329 10.16 -7.11 1.17
N VAL A 330 10.07 -6.27 0.12
CA VAL A 330 9.90 -6.75 -1.26
C VAL A 330 11.13 -7.53 -1.72
N PHE A 331 12.34 -7.04 -1.39
CA PHE A 331 13.58 -7.77 -1.69
C PHE A 331 13.60 -9.16 -1.04
N ALA A 332 13.25 -9.26 0.24
CA ALA A 332 13.16 -10.55 0.93
C ALA A 332 12.16 -11.50 0.27
N LEU A 333 10.98 -10.98 -0.11
CA LEU A 333 9.96 -11.77 -0.82
C LEU A 333 10.41 -12.25 -2.19
N MET A 334 11.21 -11.46 -2.90
CA MET A 334 11.73 -11.87 -4.21
C MET A 334 12.58 -13.13 -4.11
N PHE A 335 13.36 -13.30 -3.04
CA PHE A 335 14.34 -14.38 -2.92
C PHE A 335 13.90 -15.58 -2.07
N GLU A 336 12.72 -15.50 -1.45
CA GLU A 336 12.26 -16.53 -0.52
C GLU A 336 10.85 -17.06 -0.86
N PRO A 337 10.75 -18.22 -1.54
CA PRO A 337 9.47 -18.82 -1.91
C PRO A 337 8.56 -19.15 -0.72
N LEU A 338 9.11 -19.46 0.47
CA LEU A 338 8.27 -19.71 1.64
C LEU A 338 7.49 -18.46 2.05
N LEU A 339 8.12 -17.29 1.99
CA LEU A 339 7.51 -16.01 2.31
C LEU A 339 6.48 -15.56 1.25
N GLN A 340 6.54 -16.09 0.03
CA GLN A 340 5.55 -15.84 -1.02
C GLN A 340 4.23 -16.60 -0.80
N ARG A 341 4.26 -17.72 -0.07
CA ARG A 341 3.09 -18.62 0.08
C ARG A 341 1.80 -17.93 0.54
N PRO A 342 1.81 -17.05 1.57
CA PRO A 342 0.60 -16.36 2.01
C PRO A 342 -0.08 -15.56 0.89
N PHE A 343 0.71 -15.01 -0.03
CA PHE A 343 0.23 -14.20 -1.16
C PHE A 343 -0.21 -15.03 -2.38
N THR A 344 0.04 -16.35 -2.37
CA THR A 344 -0.39 -17.27 -3.44
C THR A 344 -1.65 -18.06 -3.11
N THR A 345 -2.24 -17.83 -1.94
CA THR A 345 -3.52 -18.44 -1.53
C THR A 345 -4.67 -17.99 -2.44
N SER A 346 -5.72 -18.81 -2.58
CA SER A 346 -6.91 -18.45 -3.37
C SER A 346 -7.53 -17.13 -2.92
N PHE A 347 -7.57 -16.89 -1.61
CA PHE A 347 -8.08 -15.65 -1.04
C PHE A 347 -7.19 -14.44 -1.36
N ALA A 348 -5.87 -14.55 -1.22
CA ALA A 348 -4.96 -13.46 -1.58
C ALA A 348 -5.02 -13.15 -3.09
N GLN A 349 -5.12 -14.18 -3.93
CA GLN A 349 -5.29 -14.00 -5.38
C GLN A 349 -6.65 -13.36 -5.73
N TYR A 350 -7.71 -13.71 -5.01
CA TYR A 350 -9.00 -13.04 -5.11
C TYR A 350 -8.89 -11.55 -4.77
N LEU A 351 -8.29 -11.20 -3.63
CA LEU A 351 -8.02 -9.81 -3.27
C LEU A 351 -7.17 -9.10 -4.33
N GLY A 352 -6.17 -9.79 -4.90
CA GLY A 352 -5.32 -9.26 -5.97
C GLY A 352 -6.07 -8.94 -7.25
N ARG A 353 -7.13 -9.71 -7.57
CA ARG A 353 -8.01 -9.49 -8.73
C ARG A 353 -8.87 -8.25 -8.57
N ILE A 354 -9.39 -7.99 -7.37
CA ILE A 354 -10.28 -6.86 -7.08
C ILE A 354 -9.55 -5.66 -6.45
N SER A 355 -8.22 -5.72 -6.31
CA SER A 355 -7.46 -4.82 -5.44
C SER A 355 -7.66 -3.34 -5.78
N TYR A 356 -7.75 -3.02 -7.07
CA TYR A 356 -7.94 -1.64 -7.50
C TYR A 356 -9.35 -1.14 -7.18
N SER A 357 -10.37 -1.96 -7.42
CA SER A 357 -11.74 -1.65 -7.03
C SER A 357 -11.91 -1.55 -5.51
N LEU A 358 -11.27 -2.43 -4.75
CA LEU A 358 -11.22 -2.39 -3.29
C LEU A 358 -10.60 -1.08 -2.80
N TYR A 359 -9.49 -0.67 -3.43
CA TYR A 359 -8.85 0.61 -3.15
C TYR A 359 -9.76 1.82 -3.44
N LEU A 360 -10.56 1.80 -4.51
CA LEU A 360 -11.46 2.92 -4.82
C LEU A 360 -12.69 2.99 -3.91
N TRP A 361 -13.19 1.84 -3.43
CA TRP A 361 -14.46 1.79 -2.71
C TRP A 361 -14.35 1.83 -1.19
N HIS A 362 -13.20 1.50 -0.61
CA HIS A 362 -13.08 1.36 0.86
C HIS A 362 -13.47 2.63 1.62
N GLY A 363 -13.06 3.82 1.15
CA GLY A 363 -13.44 5.09 1.75
C GLY A 363 -14.94 5.33 1.70
N ALA A 364 -15.54 5.22 0.51
CA ALA A 364 -16.98 5.40 0.31
C ALA A 364 -17.81 4.46 1.19
N ILE A 365 -17.49 3.17 1.18
CA ILE A 365 -18.17 2.15 1.98
C ILE A 365 -18.08 2.45 3.47
N ASN A 366 -16.90 2.86 3.96
CA ASN A 366 -16.74 3.28 5.34
C ASN A 366 -17.71 4.43 5.70
N HIS A 367 -17.88 5.44 4.84
CA HIS A 367 -18.79 6.55 5.11
C HIS A 367 -20.28 6.20 4.98
N ILE A 368 -20.66 5.34 4.03
CA ILE A 368 -22.07 5.02 3.79
C ILE A 368 -22.61 3.90 4.69
N ILE A 369 -21.76 2.96 5.10
CA ILE A 369 -22.12 1.78 5.87
C ILE A 369 -21.42 1.80 7.24
N GLY A 370 -20.09 1.83 7.26
CA GLY A 370 -19.30 1.73 8.50
C GLY A 370 -19.68 2.80 9.54
N VAL A 371 -19.62 4.07 9.16
CA VAL A 371 -19.99 5.23 9.98
C VAL A 371 -21.45 5.15 10.38
N ARG A 372 -22.36 4.83 9.45
CA ARG A 372 -23.79 4.72 9.75
C ARG A 372 -24.08 3.66 10.81
N TRP A 373 -23.37 2.54 10.78
CA TRP A 373 -23.53 1.45 11.73
C TRP A 373 -22.92 1.77 13.10
N LEU A 374 -21.71 2.33 13.12
CA LEU A 374 -20.94 2.46 14.36
C LEU A 374 -21.11 3.79 15.09
N SER A 375 -21.53 4.86 14.40
CA SER A 375 -21.72 6.17 15.05
C SER A 375 -22.65 6.12 16.27
N PRO A 376 -23.82 5.43 16.26
CA PRO A 376 -24.66 5.35 17.44
C PRO A 376 -23.98 4.67 18.64
N ALA A 377 -23.28 3.56 18.40
CA ALA A 377 -22.56 2.82 19.43
C ALA A 377 -21.36 3.62 19.97
N TYR A 378 -20.66 4.33 19.10
CA TYR A 378 -19.54 5.19 19.48
C TYR A 378 -20.00 6.40 20.31
N SER A 379 -21.07 7.07 19.91
CA SER A 379 -21.67 8.16 20.70
C SER A 379 -22.17 7.69 22.07
N ALA A 380 -22.74 6.49 22.16
CA ALA A 380 -23.13 5.90 23.44
C ALA A 380 -21.93 5.62 24.35
N LEU A 381 -20.81 5.13 23.79
CA LEU A 381 -19.56 4.95 24.53
C LEU A 381 -19.00 6.28 25.04
N GLN A 382 -19.00 7.32 24.23
CA GLN A 382 -18.55 8.66 24.63
C GLN A 382 -19.40 9.25 25.76
N LEU A 383 -20.73 9.09 25.68
CA LEU A 383 -21.63 9.51 26.74
C LEU A 383 -21.35 8.76 28.05
N ALA A 384 -21.14 7.44 27.97
CA ALA A 384 -20.77 6.61 29.12
C ALA A 384 -19.43 7.04 29.73
N GLN A 385 -18.44 7.43 28.92
CA GLN A 385 -17.16 7.97 29.40
C GLN A 385 -17.37 9.26 30.20
N THR A 386 -18.16 10.20 29.70
CA THR A 386 -18.46 11.46 30.43
C THR A 386 -19.21 11.17 31.73
N GLN A 387 -20.16 10.25 31.73
CA GLN A 387 -20.88 9.84 32.94
C GLN A 387 -19.99 9.10 33.95
N ALA A 388 -19.06 8.27 33.49
CA ALA A 388 -18.11 7.58 34.35
C ALA A 388 -17.14 8.57 35.03
N GLN A 389 -16.74 9.63 34.32
CA GLN A 389 -15.94 10.72 34.90
C GLN A 389 -16.69 11.41 36.04
N THR A 390 -17.96 11.79 35.82
CA THR A 390 -18.76 12.45 36.88
C THR A 390 -19.02 11.53 38.08
N LEU A 391 -19.23 10.23 37.85
CA LEU A 391 -19.34 9.24 38.92
C LEU A 391 -18.04 9.09 39.73
N THR A 392 -16.88 9.11 39.05
CA THR A 392 -15.56 9.05 39.68
C THR A 392 -15.31 10.29 40.54
N GLU A 393 -15.58 11.48 40.00
CA GLU A 393 -15.48 12.75 40.73
C GLU A 393 -16.45 12.82 41.92
N GLY A 394 -17.61 12.18 41.80
CA GLY A 394 -18.60 12.00 42.87
C GLY A 394 -18.27 10.91 43.89
N GLY A 395 -17.11 10.25 43.79
CA GLY A 395 -16.64 9.23 44.73
C GLY A 395 -17.24 7.83 44.52
N ASN A 396 -17.93 7.57 43.40
CA ASN A 396 -18.54 6.28 43.08
C ASN A 396 -17.77 5.55 41.96
N GLU A 397 -16.51 5.19 42.24
CA GLU A 397 -15.63 4.51 41.29
C GLU A 397 -16.18 3.16 40.82
N ALA A 398 -16.84 2.40 41.71
CA ALA A 398 -17.40 1.10 41.38
C ALA A 398 -18.47 1.20 40.29
N ALA A 399 -19.38 2.18 40.38
CA ALA A 399 -20.40 2.41 39.35
C ALA A 399 -19.78 2.93 38.04
N ALA A 400 -18.74 3.76 38.12
CA ALA A 400 -18.01 4.22 36.93
C ALA A 400 -17.37 3.05 36.17
N ILE A 401 -16.75 2.12 36.89
CA ILE A 401 -16.13 0.91 36.31
C ILE A 401 -17.19 0.01 35.66
N ASP A 402 -18.30 -0.27 36.36
CA ASP A 402 -19.39 -1.12 35.84
C ASP A 402 -20.03 -0.52 34.57
N LEU A 403 -20.30 0.79 34.58
CA LEU A 403 -20.80 1.52 33.42
C LEU A 403 -19.86 1.41 32.23
N MET A 404 -18.56 1.64 32.45
CA MET A 404 -17.55 1.55 31.39
C MET A 404 -17.39 0.13 30.85
N GLN A 405 -17.42 -0.89 31.71
CA GLN A 405 -17.35 -2.28 31.28
C GLN A 405 -18.55 -2.65 30.41
N THR A 406 -19.76 -2.26 30.82
CA THR A 406 -21.00 -2.46 30.06
C THR A 406 -20.95 -1.75 28.72
N ALA A 407 -20.58 -0.45 28.69
CA ALA A 407 -20.47 0.34 27.47
C ALA A 407 -19.44 -0.24 26.49
N TRP A 408 -18.26 -0.66 26.98
CA TRP A 408 -17.25 -1.30 26.15
C TRP A 408 -17.70 -2.64 25.60
N SER A 409 -18.42 -3.45 26.38
CA SER A 409 -18.94 -4.74 25.92
C SER A 409 -19.92 -4.56 24.75
N ALA A 410 -20.84 -3.60 24.87
CA ALA A 410 -21.78 -3.24 23.82
C ALA A 410 -21.08 -2.68 22.57
N TYR A 411 -20.11 -1.79 22.76
CA TYR A 411 -19.33 -1.20 21.66
C TYR A 411 -18.51 -2.26 20.91
N ARG A 412 -17.84 -3.18 21.61
CA ARG A 412 -17.07 -4.28 20.99
C ARG A 412 -17.96 -5.18 20.13
N LEU A 413 -19.15 -5.50 20.61
CA LEU A 413 -20.12 -6.28 19.85
C LEU A 413 -20.58 -5.52 18.60
N ALA A 414 -20.92 -4.24 18.75
CA ALA A 414 -21.30 -3.38 17.63
C ALA A 414 -20.16 -3.26 16.60
N PHE A 415 -18.92 -3.11 17.05
CA PHE A 415 -17.72 -3.05 16.21
C PHE A 415 -17.49 -4.35 15.45
N LEU A 416 -17.65 -5.52 16.08
CA LEU A 416 -17.53 -6.81 15.43
C LEU A 416 -18.55 -6.95 14.28
N TYR A 417 -19.83 -6.68 14.56
CA TYR A 417 -20.88 -6.73 13.55
C TYR A 417 -20.69 -5.68 12.45
N GLY A 418 -20.34 -4.46 12.84
CA GLY A 418 -20.04 -3.37 11.91
C GLY A 418 -18.89 -3.74 10.96
N THR A 419 -17.84 -4.36 11.49
CA THR A 419 -16.69 -4.83 10.70
C THR A 419 -17.13 -5.87 9.69
N LEU A 420 -17.94 -6.85 10.11
CA LEU A 420 -18.45 -7.89 9.22
C LEU A 420 -19.31 -7.30 8.09
N VAL A 421 -20.31 -6.48 8.45
CA VAL A 421 -21.23 -5.85 7.48
C VAL A 421 -20.47 -4.96 6.51
N ASN A 422 -19.57 -4.12 7.01
CA ASN A 422 -18.78 -3.20 6.19
C ASN A 422 -17.82 -3.96 5.25
N THR A 423 -17.15 -5.00 5.76
CA THR A 423 -16.22 -5.81 4.95
C THR A 423 -16.96 -6.58 3.86
N VAL A 424 -18.10 -7.20 4.16
CA VAL A 424 -18.91 -7.92 3.16
C VAL A 424 -19.40 -6.95 2.08
N ALA A 425 -19.92 -5.78 2.49
CA ALA A 425 -20.35 -4.76 1.55
C ALA A 425 -19.21 -4.23 0.67
N LEU A 426 -18.02 -4.02 1.25
CA LEU A 426 -16.83 -3.62 0.50
C LEU A 426 -16.43 -4.68 -0.53
N LEU A 427 -16.34 -5.95 -0.13
CA LEU A 427 -15.96 -7.03 -1.05
C LEU A 427 -16.99 -7.18 -2.18
N TRP A 428 -18.28 -7.09 -1.87
CA TRP A 428 -19.34 -7.12 -2.87
C TRP A 428 -19.26 -5.94 -3.85
N ALA A 429 -19.18 -4.70 -3.33
CA ALA A 429 -19.08 -3.51 -4.17
C ALA A 429 -17.83 -3.54 -5.06
N SER A 430 -16.72 -4.03 -4.51
CA SER A 430 -15.45 -4.17 -5.23
C SER A 430 -15.53 -5.21 -6.35
N ASP A 431 -16.16 -6.35 -6.12
CA ASP A 431 -16.30 -7.40 -7.15
C ASP A 431 -17.24 -6.96 -8.28
N VAL A 432 -18.37 -6.33 -7.92
CA VAL A 432 -19.31 -5.74 -8.90
C VAL A 432 -18.63 -4.65 -9.72
N PHE A 433 -17.94 -3.71 -9.08
CA PHE A 433 -17.26 -2.62 -9.78
C PHE A 433 -16.11 -3.14 -10.65
N ASN A 434 -15.36 -4.13 -10.17
CA ASN A 434 -14.31 -4.78 -10.96
C ASN A 434 -14.87 -5.41 -12.24
N ALA A 435 -15.97 -6.15 -12.13
CA ALA A 435 -16.60 -6.83 -13.26
C ALA A 435 -17.20 -5.84 -14.28
N LEU A 436 -17.83 -4.77 -13.82
CA LEU A 436 -18.56 -3.82 -14.67
C LEU A 436 -17.66 -2.72 -15.25
N VAL A 437 -16.67 -2.25 -14.49
CA VAL A 437 -15.88 -1.06 -14.83
C VAL A 437 -14.42 -1.41 -15.08
N ASP A 438 -13.71 -1.96 -14.09
CA ASP A 438 -12.25 -2.11 -14.16
C ASP A 438 -11.81 -3.03 -15.32
N VAL A 439 -12.42 -4.22 -15.41
CA VAL A 439 -12.14 -5.17 -16.51
C VAL A 439 -12.41 -4.55 -17.88
N ASN A 440 -13.49 -3.76 -18.00
CA ASN A 440 -13.86 -3.13 -19.26
C ASN A 440 -12.95 -1.94 -19.60
N ALA A 441 -12.51 -1.17 -18.61
CA ALA A 441 -11.49 -0.13 -18.77
C ALA A 441 -10.16 -0.73 -19.28
N VAL A 442 -9.73 -1.87 -18.73
CA VAL A 442 -8.53 -2.59 -19.20
C VAL A 442 -8.69 -3.06 -20.65
N LYS A 443 -9.85 -3.61 -21.01
CA LYS A 443 -10.13 -4.02 -22.41
C LYS A 443 -10.12 -2.84 -23.36
N LEU A 444 -10.79 -1.75 -23.00
CA LEU A 444 -10.90 -0.53 -23.80
C LEU A 444 -9.51 0.08 -24.05
N THR A 445 -8.69 0.20 -23.01
CA THR A 445 -7.32 0.73 -23.14
C THR A 445 -6.41 -0.16 -23.98
N ARG A 446 -6.55 -1.48 -23.91
CA ARG A 446 -5.83 -2.40 -24.80
C ARG A 446 -6.22 -2.18 -26.25
N TRP A 447 -7.52 -2.09 -26.53
CA TRP A 447 -8.02 -1.84 -27.87
C TRP A 447 -7.50 -0.52 -28.44
N PHE A 448 -7.50 0.57 -27.66
CA PHE A 448 -6.91 1.85 -28.09
C PHE A 448 -5.40 1.76 -28.35
N GLY A 449 -4.67 0.91 -27.64
CA GLY A 449 -3.23 0.77 -27.82
C GLY A 449 -2.82 -0.18 -28.96
N GLU A 450 -3.77 -0.88 -29.58
CA GLU A 450 -3.57 -1.72 -30.77
C GLU A 450 -3.89 -0.96 -32.08
N LYS A 451 -4.56 0.19 -31.97
CA LYS A 451 -4.82 1.13 -33.05
C LYS A 451 -3.72 2.19 -33.06
#